data_AF-A0A534CEE9-F1
#
_entry.id   AF-A0A534CEE9-F1
#
_cell.length_a   1.000
_cell.length_b   1.000
_cell.length_c   1.000
_cell.angle_alpha   90.00
_cell.angle_beta   90.00
_cell.angle_gamma   90.00
#
_symmetry.space_group_name_H-M   'P 1'
#
loop_
_entity.id
_entity.type
_entity.pdbx_description
1 polymer ?
#
loop_
_entity_poly.entity_id
_entity_poly.type
_entity_poly.pdbx_seq_one_letter_code
_entity_poly.pdbx_strand_id
1 'polypeptide(L)'
;MNEPDSTQLLPVLVWHDPRVHLLDDTWLLTIFAILLGIALPWFVSGLHIDFAATAAGLLALAAVHVVLAAISGVRPSSQSRGTLGLSSLHALGVAAVAFIRHHAGGLQNPLFLAVFALPVIGSIFLSRWQAYLMATLAVLLVLLAASSEAPELRWYAPWLGTVGGWLDALLGGASGGASLPFAAFYAPSQYFVVLLEVFVIMMFACAVAAEYLANVFDTLAAQMWTARAEAARSEELWATLVEQLPVAAFLLDAGTHEVVGASAIALKKFRCASAGGCWRPRSACSISRSTGADSRW
;
A
#
# COMPACT_ATOMS: atom_id res chain seq x y z
N MET A 1 -24.47 -12.71 18.80
CA MET A 1 -23.12 -12.97 18.26
C MET A 1 -23.04 -14.46 18.00
N ASN A 2 -23.22 -14.87 16.74
CA ASN A 2 -23.05 -16.25 16.33
C ASN A 2 -21.56 -16.40 15.99
N GLU A 3 -20.84 -17.26 16.70
CA GLU A 3 -19.49 -17.67 16.33
C GLU A 3 -19.56 -18.41 14.98
N PRO A 4 -18.86 -17.93 13.93
CA PRO A 4 -18.72 -18.68 12.70
C PRO A 4 -17.66 -19.78 12.90
N ASP A 5 -18.05 -21.02 12.59
CA ASP A 5 -17.22 -22.14 12.16
C ASP A 5 -15.82 -22.29 12.79
N SER A 6 -15.80 -22.97 13.95
CA SER A 6 -14.60 -23.42 14.67
C SER A 6 -13.85 -24.58 13.99
N THR A 7 -14.16 -24.92 12.73
CA THR A 7 -13.45 -25.95 11.94
C THR A 7 -12.37 -25.40 11.03
N GLN A 8 -12.30 -24.07 10.86
CA GLN A 8 -11.20 -23.47 10.12
C GLN A 8 -9.95 -23.35 11.01
N LEU A 9 -8.99 -24.25 10.81
CA LEU A 9 -7.65 -24.21 11.42
C LEU A 9 -6.85 -22.94 11.07
N LEU A 10 -7.37 -22.11 10.15
CA LEU A 10 -6.87 -20.79 9.86
C LEU A 10 -8.05 -19.82 9.98
N PRO A 11 -8.02 -18.81 10.87
CA PRO A 11 -9.08 -17.82 10.96
C PRO A 11 -9.38 -17.29 9.56
N VAL A 12 -10.67 -17.09 9.21
CA VAL A 12 -11.04 -16.31 8.01
C VAL A 12 -10.25 -15.01 8.10
N LEU A 13 -9.16 -14.92 7.34
CA LEU A 13 -8.48 -13.66 7.17
C LEU A 13 -9.46 -12.82 6.37
N VAL A 14 -10.23 -11.99 7.07
CA VAL A 14 -11.08 -10.97 6.48
C VAL A 14 -10.14 -9.91 5.90
N TRP A 15 -9.50 -10.25 4.78
CA TRP A 15 -8.68 -9.33 3.98
C TRP A 15 -9.61 -8.22 3.50
N HIS A 16 -9.68 -7.15 4.29
CA HIS A 16 -10.03 -5.84 3.76
C HIS A 16 -8.92 -5.49 2.75
N ASP A 17 -9.32 -4.89 1.62
CA ASP A 17 -8.53 -4.73 0.40
C ASP A 17 -6.99 -4.66 0.65
N PRO A 18 -6.21 -5.70 0.25
CA PRO A 18 -4.76 -5.82 0.54
C PRO A 18 -3.95 -4.58 0.17
N ARG A 19 -4.42 -3.88 -0.86
CA ARG A 19 -3.73 -2.76 -1.49
C ARG A 19 -3.61 -1.56 -0.58
N VAL A 20 -4.60 -1.35 0.30
CA VAL A 20 -4.65 -0.15 1.13
C VAL A 20 -3.66 -0.25 2.29
N HIS A 21 -3.48 -1.43 2.87
CA HIS A 21 -2.49 -1.67 3.92
C HIS A 21 -1.05 -1.52 3.41
N LEU A 22 -0.75 -2.07 2.22
CA LEU A 22 0.59 -1.95 1.63
C LEU A 22 0.92 -0.50 1.24
N LEU A 23 -0.08 0.27 0.80
CA LEU A 23 0.09 1.69 0.54
C LEU A 23 0.39 2.47 1.83
N ASP A 24 -0.29 2.13 2.93
CA ASP A 24 -0.08 2.73 4.25
C ASP A 24 1.33 2.46 4.79
N ASP A 25 1.78 1.21 4.73
CA ASP A 25 3.14 0.80 5.08
C ASP A 25 4.20 1.54 4.25
N THR A 26 3.92 1.74 2.96
CA THR A 26 4.83 2.49 2.08
C THR A 26 4.95 3.96 2.50
N TRP A 27 3.87 4.58 2.96
CA TRP A 27 3.91 5.95 3.48
C TRP A 27 4.64 6.05 4.81
N LEU A 28 4.46 5.10 5.72
CA LEU A 28 5.24 5.03 6.96
C LEU A 28 6.75 4.89 6.67
N LEU A 29 7.11 4.02 5.73
CA LEU A 29 8.49 3.87 5.27
C LEU A 29 9.02 5.16 4.62
N THR A 30 8.17 5.88 3.88
CA THR A 30 8.53 7.16 3.26
C THR A 30 8.79 8.23 4.33
N ILE A 31 7.94 8.35 5.36
CA ILE A 31 8.16 9.27 6.48
C ILE A 31 9.47 8.93 7.20
N PHE A 32 9.73 7.65 7.46
CA PHE A 32 10.99 7.21 8.05
C PHE A 32 12.20 7.57 7.18
N ALA A 33 12.11 7.34 5.87
CA ALA A 33 13.17 7.68 4.91
C ALA A 33 13.41 9.20 4.82
N ILE A 34 12.36 10.02 4.89
CA ILE A 34 12.47 11.48 4.98
C ILE A 34 13.27 11.86 6.23
N LEU A 35 12.88 11.35 7.40
CA LEU A 35 13.57 11.67 8.65
C LEU A 35 15.05 11.29 8.57
N LEU A 36 15.37 10.13 8.01
CA LEU A 36 16.75 9.69 7.80
C LEU A 36 17.50 10.57 6.79
N GLY A 37 16.86 10.92 5.68
CA GLY A 37 17.41 11.77 4.63
C GLY A 37 17.66 13.22 5.05
N ILE A 38 17.00 13.68 6.11
CA ILE A 38 17.23 14.98 6.75
C ILE A 38 18.27 14.86 7.86
N ALA A 39 18.08 13.91 8.77
CA ALA A 39 18.89 13.78 9.98
C ALA A 39 20.35 13.41 9.68
N LEU A 40 20.60 12.52 8.72
CA LEU A 40 21.98 12.11 8.38
C LEU A 40 22.82 13.28 7.84
N PRO A 41 22.40 14.01 6.78
CA PRO A 41 23.17 15.16 6.30
C PRO A 41 23.26 16.30 7.33
N TRP A 42 22.20 16.50 8.12
CA TRP A 42 22.23 17.49 9.20
C TRP A 42 23.29 17.17 10.25
N PHE A 43 23.33 15.92 10.73
CA PHE A 43 24.27 15.47 11.75
C PHE A 43 25.72 15.46 11.25
N VAL A 44 25.94 15.03 10.01
CA VAL A 44 27.30 14.87 9.44
C VAL A 44 27.87 16.18 8.90
N SER A 45 27.04 17.02 8.29
CA SER A 45 27.51 18.16 7.49
C SER A 45 27.06 19.53 8.01
N GLY A 46 26.23 19.58 9.06
CA GLY A 46 25.74 20.85 9.63
C GLY A 46 24.81 21.63 8.70
N LEU A 47 24.09 20.93 7.81
CA LEU A 47 23.20 21.51 6.80
C LEU A 47 22.20 22.48 7.45
N HIS A 48 22.15 23.74 7.00
CA HIS A 48 21.16 24.69 7.50
C HIS A 48 19.77 24.37 6.94
N ILE A 49 18.97 23.67 7.74
CA ILE A 49 17.58 23.34 7.43
C ILE A 49 16.69 24.47 7.94
N ASP A 50 15.70 24.89 7.14
CA ASP A 50 14.59 25.65 7.67
C ASP A 50 13.70 24.71 8.49
N PHE A 51 13.99 24.65 9.80
CA PHE A 51 13.32 23.72 10.71
C PHE A 51 11.81 23.97 10.77
N ALA A 52 11.37 25.23 10.71
CA ALA A 52 9.97 25.58 10.81
C ALA A 52 9.18 25.11 9.57
N ALA A 53 9.68 25.42 8.37
CA ALA A 53 9.05 24.98 7.13
C ALA A 53 9.11 23.46 6.96
N THR A 54 10.25 22.84 7.32
CA THR A 54 10.42 21.38 7.26
C THR A 54 9.49 20.65 8.24
N ALA A 55 9.34 21.16 9.47
CA ALA A 55 8.39 20.61 10.45
C ALA A 55 6.94 20.79 10.01
N ALA A 56 6.59 21.92 9.41
CA ALA A 56 5.25 22.15 8.84
C ALA A 56 4.95 21.17 7.69
N GLY A 57 5.93 20.92 6.82
CA GLY A 57 5.83 19.91 5.75
C GLY A 57 5.63 18.49 6.31
N LEU A 58 6.41 18.11 7.34
CA LEU A 58 6.25 16.82 8.02
C LEU A 58 4.88 16.68 8.70
N LEU A 59 4.36 17.74 9.33
CA LEU A 59 3.02 17.76 9.90
C LEU A 59 1.94 17.61 8.82
N ALA A 60 2.08 18.30 7.69
CA ALA A 60 1.17 18.15 6.56
C ALA A 60 1.19 16.72 6.02
N LEU A 61 2.38 16.12 5.89
CA LEU A 61 2.53 14.73 5.46
C LEU A 61 1.93 13.74 6.47
N ALA A 62 2.10 13.97 7.77
CA ALA A 62 1.48 13.17 8.82
C ALA A 62 -0.05 13.27 8.78
N ALA A 63 -0.60 14.47 8.54
CA ALA A 63 -2.04 14.66 8.37
C ALA A 63 -2.56 13.91 7.13
N VAL A 64 -1.84 13.96 6.01
CA VAL A 64 -2.15 13.19 4.80
C VAL A 64 -2.17 11.69 5.08
N HIS A 65 -1.18 11.17 5.81
CA HIS A 65 -1.13 9.76 6.20
C HIS A 65 -2.28 9.37 7.14
N VAL A 66 -2.60 10.18 8.15
CA VAL A 66 -3.75 9.92 9.06
C VAL A 66 -5.07 9.88 8.28
N VAL A 67 -5.25 10.77 7.31
CA VAL A 67 -6.45 10.77 6.44
C VAL A 67 -6.48 9.51 5.58
N LEU A 68 -5.34 9.06 5.05
CA LEU A 68 -5.23 7.82 4.27
C LEU A 68 -5.64 6.60 5.12
N ALA A 69 -5.09 6.51 6.33
CA ALA A 69 -5.39 5.45 7.29
C ALA A 69 -6.84 5.51 7.79
N ALA A 70 -7.44 6.70 7.89
CA ALA A 70 -8.85 6.82 8.25
C ALA A 70 -9.79 6.37 7.12
N ILE A 71 -9.44 6.70 5.86
CA ILE A 71 -10.23 6.31 4.68
C ILE A 71 -10.13 4.80 4.42
N SER A 72 -9.02 4.16 4.75
CA SER A 72 -8.83 2.71 4.58
C SER A 72 -9.83 1.86 5.37
N GLY A 73 -10.28 2.35 6.53
CA GLY A 73 -11.27 1.67 7.38
C GLY A 73 -12.72 1.85 6.93
N VAL A 74 -13.01 2.74 5.98
CA VAL A 74 -14.38 3.08 5.57
C VAL A 74 -14.68 2.48 4.20
N ARG A 75 -15.73 1.65 4.13
CA ARG A 75 -16.18 1.07 2.85
C ARG A 75 -16.69 2.20 1.92
N PRO A 76 -16.07 2.43 0.75
CA PRO A 76 -16.49 3.52 -0.12
C PRO A 76 -17.88 3.25 -0.71
N SER A 77 -18.71 4.30 -0.79
CA SER A 77 -20.04 4.24 -1.41
C SER A 77 -19.99 4.09 -2.93
N SER A 78 -18.86 4.45 -3.55
CA SER A 78 -18.60 4.30 -4.98
C SER A 78 -17.11 4.02 -5.21
N GLN A 79 -16.81 2.97 -5.95
CA GLN A 79 -15.43 2.53 -6.25
C GLN A 79 -14.62 3.63 -6.94
N SER A 80 -15.20 4.33 -7.92
CA SER A 80 -14.54 5.42 -8.66
C SER A 80 -14.17 6.60 -7.76
N ARG A 81 -15.07 7.02 -6.86
CA ARG A 81 -14.81 8.11 -5.91
C ARG A 81 -13.73 7.74 -4.90
N GLY A 82 -13.71 6.48 -4.46
CA GLY A 82 -12.65 5.96 -3.61
C GLY A 82 -11.27 6.06 -4.27
N THR A 83 -11.15 5.55 -5.51
CA THR A 83 -9.88 5.58 -6.25
C THR A 83 -9.40 7.01 -6.53
N LEU A 84 -10.30 7.93 -6.91
CA LEU A 84 -9.95 9.34 -7.12
C LEU A 84 -9.49 10.01 -5.83
N GLY A 85 -10.17 9.76 -4.70
CA GLY A 85 -9.77 10.28 -3.39
C GLY A 85 -8.39 9.79 -2.99
N LEU A 86 -8.16 8.47 -3.06
CA LEU A 86 -6.87 7.84 -2.78
C LEU A 86 -5.75 8.37 -3.68
N SER A 87 -6.00 8.51 -4.98
CA SER A 87 -5.02 9.05 -5.94
C SER A 87 -4.68 10.51 -5.66
N SER A 88 -5.69 11.34 -5.34
CA SER A 88 -5.49 12.75 -5.00
C SER A 88 -4.69 12.91 -3.70
N LEU A 89 -4.96 12.07 -2.70
CA LEU A 89 -4.26 12.07 -1.43
C LEU A 89 -2.82 11.61 -1.59
N HIS A 90 -2.58 10.61 -2.44
CA HIS A 90 -1.23 10.17 -2.79
C HIS A 90 -0.45 11.26 -3.53
N ALA A 91 -1.05 11.92 -4.52
CA ALA A 91 -0.44 13.06 -5.21
C ALA A 91 -0.11 14.21 -4.25
N LEU A 92 -1.01 14.50 -3.30
CA LEU A 92 -0.80 15.49 -2.26
C LEU A 92 0.38 15.13 -1.35
N GLY A 93 0.52 13.85 -0.99
CA GLY A 93 1.68 13.36 -0.24
C GLY A 93 2.99 13.55 -1.01
N VAL A 94 3.02 13.24 -2.31
CA VAL A 94 4.21 13.47 -3.17
C VAL A 94 4.56 14.96 -3.24
N ALA A 95 3.55 15.83 -3.34
CA ALA A 95 3.74 17.28 -3.27
C ALA A 95 4.30 17.75 -1.93
N ALA A 96 3.84 17.18 -0.81
CA ALA A 96 4.39 17.46 0.52
C ALA A 96 5.85 17.01 0.63
N VAL A 97 6.24 15.85 0.07
CA VAL A 97 7.64 15.40 0.03
C VAL A 97 8.52 16.40 -0.75
N ALA A 98 8.03 16.92 -1.88
CA ALA A 98 8.74 17.95 -2.65
C ALA A 98 8.89 19.27 -1.89
N PHE A 99 7.85 19.69 -1.18
CA PHE A 99 7.93 20.85 -0.29
C PHE A 99 8.98 20.66 0.82
N ILE A 100 8.95 19.50 1.51
CA ILE A 100 9.94 19.17 2.55
C ILE A 100 11.35 19.20 1.96
N ARG A 101 11.57 18.59 0.79
CA ARG A 101 12.87 18.57 0.11
C ARG A 101 13.42 19.97 -0.12
N HIS A 102 12.59 20.88 -0.62
CA HIS A 102 12.98 22.26 -0.90
C HIS A 102 13.53 22.96 0.35
N HIS A 103 12.86 22.78 1.50
CA HIS A 103 13.26 23.38 2.78
C HIS A 103 14.34 22.58 3.55
N ALA A 104 14.55 21.31 3.22
CA ALA A 104 15.53 20.42 3.83
C ALA A 104 16.92 20.41 3.16
N GLY A 105 17.23 21.44 2.35
CA GLY A 105 18.53 21.61 1.69
C GLY A 105 18.52 21.48 0.17
N GLY A 106 17.35 21.27 -0.44
CA GLY A 106 17.18 21.37 -1.88
C GLY A 106 18.15 20.49 -2.68
N LEU A 107 18.75 21.05 -3.74
CA LEU A 107 19.75 20.38 -4.59
C LEU A 107 21.05 20.03 -3.86
N GLN A 108 21.33 20.64 -2.71
CA GLN A 108 22.54 20.38 -1.95
C GLN A 108 22.45 19.08 -1.13
N ASN A 109 21.24 18.52 -0.96
CA ASN A 109 21.02 17.21 -0.35
C ASN A 109 20.56 16.19 -1.41
N PRO A 110 21.48 15.59 -2.19
CA PRO A 110 21.11 14.64 -3.25
C PRO A 110 20.51 13.35 -2.69
N LEU A 111 20.83 12.98 -1.45
CA LEU A 111 20.31 11.76 -0.82
C LEU A 111 18.80 11.83 -0.61
N PHE A 112 18.26 13.02 -0.38
CA PHE A 112 16.81 13.23 -0.25
C PHE A 112 16.06 12.87 -1.55
N LEU A 113 16.68 12.99 -2.73
CA LEU A 113 16.02 12.62 -4.00
C LEU A 113 15.63 11.14 -4.06
N ALA A 114 16.39 10.26 -3.39
CA ALA A 114 16.08 8.83 -3.34
C ALA A 114 14.75 8.53 -2.60
N VAL A 115 14.30 9.43 -1.71
CA VAL A 115 13.05 9.27 -0.96
C VAL A 115 11.84 9.19 -1.89
N PHE A 116 11.85 9.88 -3.04
CA PHE A 116 10.74 9.87 -4.00
C PHE A 116 10.50 8.50 -4.64
N ALA A 117 11.49 7.60 -4.64
CA ALA A 117 11.33 6.26 -5.18
C ALA A 117 10.24 5.48 -4.43
N LEU A 118 10.13 5.66 -3.11
CA LEU A 118 9.18 4.95 -2.26
C LEU A 118 7.71 5.23 -2.63
N PRO A 119 7.22 6.48 -2.66
CA PRO A 119 5.83 6.74 -3.04
C PRO A 119 5.55 6.35 -4.50
N VAL A 120 6.53 6.48 -5.41
CA VAL A 120 6.35 6.02 -6.80
C VAL A 120 6.17 4.52 -6.88
N ILE A 121 6.97 3.74 -6.14
CA ILE A 121 6.76 2.29 -6.04
C ILE A 121 5.44 1.98 -5.32
N GLY A 122 5.08 2.71 -4.26
CA GLY A 122 3.83 2.51 -3.53
C GLY A 122 2.58 2.74 -4.38
N SER A 123 2.66 3.58 -5.40
CA SER A 123 1.51 3.90 -6.26
C SER A 123 1.00 2.72 -7.11
N ILE A 124 1.74 1.60 -7.21
CA ILE A 124 1.26 0.41 -7.93
C ILE A 124 -0.02 -0.15 -7.31
N PHE A 125 -0.14 -0.03 -5.98
CA PHE A 125 -1.28 -0.57 -5.24
C PHE A 125 -2.59 0.15 -5.60
N LEU A 126 -2.49 1.36 -6.15
CA LEU A 126 -3.64 2.10 -6.65
C LEU A 126 -3.96 1.73 -8.10
N SER A 127 -2.96 1.76 -8.98
CA SER A 127 -3.10 1.36 -10.39
C SER A 127 -1.74 1.22 -11.06
N ARG A 128 -1.64 0.33 -12.06
CA ARG A 128 -0.43 0.14 -12.88
C ARG A 128 0.04 1.43 -13.56
N TRP A 129 -0.89 2.26 -14.01
CA TRP A 129 -0.57 3.54 -14.65
C TRP A 129 -0.20 4.64 -13.66
N GLN A 130 -0.56 4.49 -12.38
CA GLN A 130 -0.27 5.53 -11.39
C GLN A 130 1.23 5.64 -11.07
N ALA A 131 2.01 4.57 -11.22
CA ALA A 131 3.48 4.64 -11.09
C ALA A 131 4.09 5.64 -12.06
N TYR A 132 3.67 5.63 -13.33
CA TYR A 132 4.12 6.58 -14.33
C TYR A 132 3.63 8.00 -14.05
N LEU A 133 2.38 8.15 -13.62
CA LEU A 133 1.83 9.46 -13.26
C LEU A 133 2.56 10.08 -12.07
N MET A 134 2.84 9.30 -11.02
CA MET A 134 3.53 9.78 -9.83
C MET A 134 5.02 10.01 -10.08
N ALA A 135 5.67 9.20 -10.91
CA ALA A 135 7.03 9.48 -11.38
C ALA A 135 7.09 10.80 -12.14
N THR A 136 6.16 11.02 -13.08
CA THR A 136 6.08 12.28 -13.84
C THR A 136 5.81 13.46 -12.90
N LEU A 137 4.88 13.32 -11.95
CA LEU A 137 4.58 14.35 -10.96
C LEU A 137 5.80 14.68 -10.10
N ALA A 138 6.51 13.68 -9.58
CA ALA A 138 7.72 13.88 -8.77
C ALA A 138 8.82 14.58 -9.57
N VAL A 139 9.05 14.14 -10.82
CA VAL A 139 10.00 14.78 -11.74
C VAL A 139 9.65 16.24 -11.97
N LEU A 140 8.39 16.54 -12.28
CA LEU A 140 7.95 17.92 -12.51
C LEU A 140 8.14 18.78 -11.26
N LEU A 141 7.70 18.31 -10.09
CA LEU A 141 7.83 19.06 -8.84
C LEU A 141 9.29 19.34 -8.48
N VAL A 142 10.17 18.35 -8.64
CA VAL A 142 11.62 18.51 -8.37
C VAL A 142 12.28 19.44 -9.39
N LEU A 143 11.97 19.31 -10.68
CA LEU A 143 12.51 20.21 -11.71
C LEU A 143 12.04 21.66 -11.51
N LEU A 144 10.77 21.84 -11.14
CA LEU A 144 10.20 23.15 -10.84
C LEU A 144 10.89 23.79 -9.62
N ALA A 145 11.03 23.05 -8.51
CA ALA A 145 11.74 23.53 -7.33
C ALA A 145 13.24 23.78 -7.60
N ALA A 146 13.89 22.92 -8.40
CA ALA A 146 15.28 23.13 -8.81
C ALA A 146 15.47 24.40 -9.64
N SER A 147 14.48 24.77 -10.46
CA SER A 147 14.53 25.97 -11.30
C SER A 147 14.40 27.29 -10.53
N SER A 148 13.83 27.26 -9.32
CA SER A 148 13.84 28.40 -8.39
C SER A 148 15.14 28.46 -7.58
N GLU A 149 15.71 27.30 -7.20
CA GLU A 149 16.96 27.22 -6.43
C GLU A 149 18.20 27.66 -7.23
N ALA A 150 18.31 27.28 -8.51
CA ALA A 150 19.44 27.64 -9.37
C ALA A 150 18.96 28.28 -10.68
N PRO A 151 18.90 29.62 -10.78
CA PRO A 151 18.37 30.31 -11.96
C PRO A 151 19.17 30.03 -13.23
N GLU A 152 20.43 29.60 -13.12
CA GLU A 152 21.26 29.16 -14.25
C GLU A 152 20.67 27.93 -14.98
N LEU A 153 19.91 27.07 -14.28
CA LEU A 153 19.24 25.92 -14.89
C LEU A 153 18.14 26.34 -15.89
N ARG A 154 17.60 27.56 -15.76
CA ARG A 154 16.58 28.09 -16.68
C ARG A 154 17.10 28.24 -18.11
N TRP A 155 18.42 28.41 -18.29
CA TRP A 155 19.05 28.44 -19.62
C TRP A 155 19.02 27.09 -20.33
N TYR A 156 19.06 25.99 -19.57
CA TYR A 156 19.05 24.63 -20.12
C TYR A 156 17.63 24.11 -20.38
N ALA A 157 16.61 24.74 -19.79
CA ALA A 157 15.21 24.43 -20.05
C ALA A 157 14.35 25.71 -20.12
N PRO A 158 14.34 26.41 -21.27
CA PRO A 158 13.66 27.70 -21.42
C PRO A 158 12.15 27.65 -21.12
N TRP A 159 11.52 26.51 -21.36
CA TRP A 159 10.09 26.28 -21.10
C TRP A 159 9.74 26.20 -19.61
N LEU A 160 10.70 25.86 -18.73
CA LEU A 160 10.53 25.87 -17.27
C LEU A 160 10.63 27.28 -16.69
N GLY A 161 11.29 28.21 -17.38
CA GLY A 161 11.53 29.58 -16.87
C GLY A 161 10.28 30.44 -16.70
N THR A 162 9.27 30.28 -17.58
CA THR A 162 7.99 31.00 -17.48
C THR A 162 7.15 30.52 -16.31
N VAL A 163 7.18 29.22 -16.02
CA VAL A 163 6.49 28.60 -14.88
C VAL A 163 7.23 28.87 -13.57
N GLY A 164 8.57 28.88 -13.59
CA GLY A 164 9.41 29.19 -12.45
C GLY A 164 9.19 30.60 -11.89
N GLY A 165 8.99 31.61 -12.76
CA GLY A 165 8.67 32.97 -12.32
C GLY A 165 7.30 33.10 -11.64
N TRP A 166 6.32 32.30 -12.04
CA TRP A 166 5.01 32.24 -11.37
C TRP A 166 5.08 31.48 -10.03
N LEU A 167 5.90 30.43 -9.96
CA LEU A 167 6.17 29.68 -8.73
C LEU A 167 6.95 30.50 -7.70
N ASP A 168 7.93 31.31 -8.13
CA ASP A 168 8.61 32.27 -7.24
C ASP A 168 7.59 33.21 -6.58
N ALA A 169 6.50 33.59 -7.26
CA ALA A 169 5.44 34.41 -6.64
C ALA A 169 4.56 33.65 -5.64
N LEU A 170 4.40 32.33 -5.78
CA LEU A 170 3.56 31.48 -4.93
C LEU A 170 4.30 30.88 -3.72
N LEU A 171 5.56 30.50 -3.90
CA LEU A 171 6.43 29.96 -2.85
C LEU A 171 7.06 31.06 -1.99
N GLY A 172 6.77 32.33 -2.30
CA GLY A 172 7.41 33.49 -1.69
C GLY A 172 8.76 33.72 -2.36
N GLY A 173 8.83 34.76 -3.19
CA GLY A 173 10.01 35.01 -4.00
C GLY A 173 11.23 35.06 -3.09
N ALA A 174 12.23 34.25 -3.41
CA ALA A 174 13.55 34.35 -2.79
C ALA A 174 14.28 35.64 -3.21
N SER A 175 13.55 36.77 -3.33
CA SER A 175 14.11 38.13 -3.44
C SER A 175 14.57 38.64 -2.08
N GLY A 176 15.12 37.77 -1.25
CA GLY A 176 15.52 38.08 0.11
C GLY A 176 16.58 37.12 0.59
N GLY A 177 17.74 37.09 -0.08
CA GLY A 177 19.01 36.59 0.46
C GLY A 177 18.91 35.38 1.38
N ALA A 178 18.14 34.35 0.99
CA ALA A 178 18.03 33.14 1.76
C ALA A 178 19.43 32.52 1.76
N SER A 179 20.05 32.53 2.94
CA SER A 179 21.32 31.90 3.25
C SER A 179 21.42 30.57 2.48
N LEU A 180 22.36 30.48 1.53
CA LEU A 180 22.71 29.21 0.91
C LEU A 180 22.96 28.21 2.04
N PRO A 181 22.18 27.11 2.14
CA PRO A 181 22.29 26.15 3.25
C PRO A 181 23.71 25.63 3.46
N PHE A 182 24.51 25.65 2.40
CA PHE A 182 25.96 25.55 2.42
C PHE A 182 26.63 26.75 1.74
N ALA A 183 27.15 27.70 2.52
CA ALA A 183 28.02 28.76 1.99
C ALA A 183 29.38 28.21 1.48
N ALA A 184 29.76 26.99 1.89
CA ALA A 184 31.05 26.36 1.56
C ALA A 184 30.97 25.31 0.41
N PHE A 185 29.77 24.85 0.02
CA PHE A 185 29.61 23.88 -1.06
C PHE A 185 29.31 24.60 -2.37
N TYR A 186 30.33 24.73 -3.21
CA TYR A 186 30.18 25.23 -4.57
C TYR A 186 30.20 24.05 -5.54
N ALA A 187 29.07 23.79 -6.21
CA ALA A 187 28.99 22.85 -7.30
C ALA A 187 28.68 23.60 -8.60
N PRO A 188 29.42 23.33 -9.71
CA PRO A 188 29.10 23.90 -11.02
C PRO A 188 27.67 23.55 -11.46
N SER A 189 27.01 24.41 -12.22
CA SER A 189 25.63 24.15 -12.68
C SER A 189 25.46 22.85 -13.47
N GLN A 190 26.52 22.39 -14.17
CA GLN A 190 26.56 21.10 -14.85
C GLN A 190 26.36 19.90 -13.90
N TYR A 191 26.84 19.99 -12.65
CA TYR A 191 26.64 18.94 -11.66
C TYR A 191 25.14 18.76 -11.34
N PHE A 192 24.40 19.86 -11.18
CA PHE A 192 22.97 19.81 -10.91
C PHE A 192 22.16 19.31 -12.10
N VAL A 193 22.58 19.62 -13.34
CA VAL A 193 21.96 19.06 -14.55
C VAL A 193 22.09 17.54 -14.56
N VAL A 194 23.29 17.01 -14.35
CA VAL A 194 23.53 15.55 -14.31
C VAL A 194 22.77 14.91 -13.16
N LEU A 195 22.72 15.53 -11.98
CA LEU A 195 21.96 15.03 -10.84
C LEU A 195 20.47 14.91 -11.15
N LEU A 196 19.88 15.93 -11.80
CA LEU A 196 18.47 15.92 -12.22
C LEU A 196 18.22 14.89 -13.32
N GLU A 197 19.15 14.72 -14.26
CA GLU A 197 19.06 13.68 -15.29
C GLU A 197 19.06 12.27 -14.68
N VAL A 198 19.99 11.99 -13.76
CA VAL A 198 20.04 10.72 -13.02
C VAL A 198 18.76 10.51 -12.23
N PHE A 199 18.22 11.56 -11.59
CA PHE A 199 16.95 11.50 -10.89
C PHE A 199 15.79 11.12 -11.83
N VAL A 200 15.67 11.75 -13.00
CA VAL A 200 14.64 11.42 -14.00
C VAL A 200 14.73 9.95 -14.41
N ILE A 201 15.93 9.49 -14.78
CA ILE A 201 16.16 8.09 -15.18
C ILE A 201 15.79 7.15 -14.04
N MET A 202 16.22 7.44 -12.82
CA MET A 202 15.90 6.65 -11.63
C MET A 202 14.39 6.58 -11.38
N MET A 203 13.66 7.69 -11.47
CA MET A 203 12.21 7.70 -11.22
C MET A 203 11.43 6.87 -12.25
N PHE A 204 11.80 6.95 -13.53
CA PHE A 204 11.17 6.10 -14.55
C PHE A 204 11.61 4.64 -14.43
N ALA A 205 12.86 4.36 -14.06
CA ALA A 205 13.30 3.00 -13.74
C ALA A 205 12.53 2.42 -12.55
N CYS A 206 12.28 3.21 -11.51
CA CYS A 206 11.43 2.82 -10.39
C CYS A 206 9.99 2.54 -10.85
N ALA A 207 9.41 3.35 -11.72
CA ALA A 207 8.06 3.10 -12.26
C ALA A 207 7.98 1.77 -13.04
N VAL A 208 8.99 1.47 -13.86
CA VAL A 208 9.09 0.20 -14.58
C VAL A 208 9.27 -0.97 -13.60
N ALA A 209 10.16 -0.83 -12.60
CA ALA A 209 10.35 -1.85 -11.57
C ALA A 209 9.06 -2.11 -10.76
N ALA A 210 8.29 -1.05 -10.49
CA ALA A 210 6.98 -1.13 -9.85
C ALA A 210 6.01 -1.98 -10.68
N GLU A 211 5.99 -1.78 -12.00
CA GLU A 211 5.15 -2.56 -12.92
C GLU A 211 5.51 -4.05 -12.92
N TYR A 212 6.80 -4.39 -12.86
CA TYR A 212 7.23 -5.78 -12.66
C TYR A 212 6.75 -6.34 -11.33
N LEU A 213 6.87 -5.56 -10.25
CA LEU A 213 6.40 -5.96 -8.92
C LEU A 213 4.89 -6.24 -8.92
N ALA A 214 4.10 -5.41 -9.61
CA ALA A 214 2.66 -5.60 -9.75
C ALA A 214 2.32 -6.95 -10.40
N ASN A 215 3.00 -7.29 -11.50
CA ASN A 215 2.79 -8.58 -12.19
C ASN A 215 3.13 -9.78 -11.29
N VAL A 216 4.19 -9.66 -10.47
CA VAL A 216 4.55 -10.70 -9.50
C VAL A 216 3.47 -10.87 -8.44
N PHE A 217 2.97 -9.77 -7.88
CA PHE A 217 1.88 -9.81 -6.90
C PHE A 217 0.58 -10.38 -7.47
N ASP A 218 0.22 -10.01 -8.70
CA ASP A 218 -0.97 -10.55 -9.37
C ASP A 218 -0.84 -12.06 -9.59
N THR A 219 0.35 -12.53 -9.96
CA THR A 219 0.64 -13.96 -10.14
C THR A 219 0.56 -14.72 -8.80
N LEU A 220 1.17 -14.18 -7.75
CA LEU A 220 1.13 -14.77 -6.41
C LEU A 220 -0.30 -14.81 -5.86
N ALA A 221 -1.08 -13.74 -6.06
CA ALA A 221 -2.47 -13.68 -5.65
C ALA A 221 -3.31 -14.75 -6.37
N ALA A 222 -3.14 -14.90 -7.69
CA ALA A 222 -3.81 -15.94 -8.46
C ALA A 222 -3.45 -17.35 -7.95
N GLN A 223 -2.16 -17.62 -7.71
CA GLN A 223 -1.70 -18.90 -7.15
C GLN A 223 -2.28 -19.16 -5.76
N MET A 224 -2.29 -18.15 -4.88
CA MET A 224 -2.86 -18.26 -3.55
C MET A 224 -4.36 -18.57 -3.60
N TRP A 225 -5.11 -17.94 -4.51
CA TRP A 225 -6.53 -18.24 -4.71
C TRP A 225 -6.75 -19.67 -5.20
N THR A 226 -5.95 -20.14 -6.15
CA THR A 226 -6.05 -21.54 -6.61
C THR A 226 -5.71 -22.54 -5.51
N ALA A 227 -4.68 -22.28 -4.71
CA ALA A 227 -4.29 -23.13 -3.59
C ALA A 227 -5.39 -23.17 -2.51
N ARG A 228 -6.04 -22.04 -2.21
CA ARG A 228 -7.18 -21.99 -1.29
C ARG A 228 -8.39 -22.75 -1.82
N ALA A 229 -8.71 -22.60 -3.10
CA ALA A 229 -9.81 -23.33 -3.71
C ALA A 229 -9.57 -24.84 -3.71
N GLU A 230 -8.33 -25.28 -3.97
CA GLU A 230 -7.97 -26.68 -3.92
C GLU A 230 -7.95 -27.24 -2.49
N ALA A 231 -7.49 -26.46 -1.51
CA ALA A 231 -7.57 -26.82 -0.09
C ALA A 231 -9.03 -27.02 0.35
N ALA A 232 -9.93 -26.09 0.01
CA ALA A 232 -11.35 -26.21 0.32
C ALA A 232 -12.00 -27.42 -0.37
N ARG A 233 -11.65 -27.69 -1.64
CA ARG A 233 -12.11 -28.88 -2.35
C ARG A 233 -11.60 -30.18 -1.71
N SER A 234 -10.35 -30.19 -1.26
CA SER A 234 -9.77 -31.34 -0.59
C SER A 234 -10.47 -31.62 0.75
N GLU A 235 -10.82 -30.56 1.50
CA GLU A 235 -11.58 -30.67 2.74
C GLU A 235 -12.98 -31.27 2.49
N GLU A 236 -13.67 -30.82 1.44
CA GLU A 236 -14.97 -31.39 1.03
C GLU A 236 -14.86 -32.86 0.61
N LEU A 237 -13.83 -33.22 -0.17
CA LEU A 237 -13.56 -34.61 -0.55
C LEU A 237 -13.25 -35.49 0.67
N TRP A 238 -12.47 -35.00 1.63
CA TRP A 238 -12.19 -35.74 2.87
C TRP A 238 -13.43 -35.91 3.73
N ALA A 239 -14.24 -34.86 3.88
CA ALA A 239 -15.49 -34.92 4.63
C ALA A 239 -16.47 -35.95 4.03
N THR A 240 -16.63 -35.95 2.70
CA THR A 240 -17.49 -36.90 1.99
C THR A 240 -16.99 -38.34 2.09
N LEU A 241 -15.67 -38.57 1.99
CA LEU A 241 -15.08 -39.89 2.21
C LEU A 241 -15.31 -40.41 3.64
N VAL A 242 -15.14 -39.54 4.65
CA VAL A 242 -15.38 -39.92 6.05
C VAL A 242 -16.85 -40.25 6.29
N GLU A 243 -17.77 -39.48 5.70
CA GLU A 243 -19.21 -39.72 5.82
C GLU A 243 -19.62 -41.08 5.20
N GLN A 244 -19.06 -41.41 4.04
CA GLN A 244 -19.39 -42.60 3.25
C GLN A 244 -18.61 -43.87 3.65
N LEU A 245 -17.76 -43.81 4.68
CA LEU A 245 -17.02 -44.98 5.16
C LEU A 245 -17.96 -46.16 5.49
N PRO A 246 -17.68 -47.39 5.00
CA PRO A 246 -18.51 -48.57 5.27
C PRO A 246 -18.33 -49.13 6.70
N VAL A 247 -17.54 -48.45 7.53
CA VAL A 247 -17.25 -48.81 8.92
C VAL A 247 -17.58 -47.63 9.82
N ALA A 248 -18.03 -47.90 11.06
CA ALA A 248 -18.27 -46.86 12.05
C ALA A 248 -16.94 -46.21 12.49
N ALA A 249 -16.62 -45.06 11.91
CA ALA A 249 -15.43 -44.27 12.21
C ALA A 249 -15.79 -42.88 12.76
N PHE A 250 -14.91 -42.36 13.62
CA PHE A 250 -14.92 -40.99 14.15
C PHE A 250 -13.56 -40.35 13.89
N LEU A 251 -13.57 -39.08 13.49
CA LEU A 251 -12.40 -38.24 13.41
C LEU A 251 -12.30 -37.43 14.70
N LEU A 252 -11.19 -37.57 15.40
CA LEU A 252 -10.91 -36.86 16.65
C LEU A 252 -9.78 -35.86 16.41
N ASP A 253 -9.94 -34.64 16.93
CA ASP A 253 -8.83 -33.70 17.03
C ASP A 253 -7.82 -34.22 18.06
N ALA A 254 -6.56 -34.32 17.67
CA ALA A 254 -5.50 -34.83 18.52
C ALA A 254 -5.17 -33.88 19.69
N GLY A 255 -5.44 -32.58 19.55
CA GLY A 255 -5.15 -31.59 20.59
C GLY A 255 -6.27 -31.46 21.63
N THR A 256 -7.53 -31.43 21.17
CA THR A 256 -8.70 -31.21 22.04
C THR A 256 -9.40 -32.51 22.44
N HIS A 257 -9.08 -33.63 21.78
CA HIS A 257 -9.82 -34.90 21.86
C HIS A 257 -11.31 -34.77 21.53
N GLU A 258 -11.72 -33.69 20.87
CA GLU A 258 -13.10 -33.50 20.43
C GLU A 258 -13.37 -34.21 19.10
N VAL A 259 -14.61 -34.67 18.93
CA VAL A 259 -15.04 -35.33 17.69
C VAL A 259 -15.33 -34.26 16.64
N VAL A 260 -14.48 -34.19 15.63
CA VAL A 260 -14.57 -33.21 14.52
C VAL A 260 -15.42 -33.76 13.37
N GLY A 261 -15.46 -35.10 13.20
CA GLY A 261 -16.21 -35.74 12.11
C GLY A 261 -16.65 -37.15 12.47
N ALA A 262 -17.70 -37.65 11.80
CA ALA A 262 -18.22 -39.01 12.02
C ALA A 262 -18.80 -39.60 10.73
N SER A 263 -18.58 -40.89 10.52
CA SER A 263 -19.23 -41.64 9.44
C SER A 263 -20.75 -41.79 9.66
N ALA A 264 -21.53 -41.91 8.58
CA ALA A 264 -22.98 -42.06 8.66
C ALA A 264 -23.40 -43.31 9.47
N ILE A 265 -22.62 -44.40 9.38
CA ILE A 265 -22.86 -45.64 10.13
C ILE A 265 -22.60 -45.43 11.62
N ALA A 266 -21.54 -44.70 12.00
CA ALA A 266 -21.25 -44.38 13.39
C ALA A 266 -22.37 -43.52 13.99
N LEU A 267 -22.80 -42.47 13.27
CA LEU A 267 -23.94 -41.63 13.65
C LEU A 267 -25.22 -42.46 13.83
N LYS A 268 -25.52 -43.39 12.91
CA LYS A 268 -26.69 -44.27 13.00
C LYS A 268 -26.63 -45.20 14.21
N LYS A 269 -25.48 -45.84 14.48
CA LYS A 269 -25.30 -46.72 15.64
C LYS A 269 -25.41 -45.96 16.96
N PHE A 270 -24.78 -44.79 17.08
CA PHE A 270 -24.81 -44.01 18.31
C PHE A 270 -26.17 -43.34 18.57
N ARG A 271 -26.87 -42.85 17.54
CA ARG A 271 -28.24 -42.32 17.68
C ARG A 271 -29.28 -43.40 17.99
N CYS A 272 -29.13 -44.61 17.45
CA CYS A 272 -29.99 -45.73 17.83
C CYS A 272 -29.70 -46.26 19.23
N ALA A 273 -28.45 -46.22 19.69
CA ALA A 273 -28.09 -46.55 21.07
C ALA A 273 -28.59 -45.50 22.09
N SER A 274 -28.85 -44.27 21.64
CA SER A 274 -29.23 -43.14 22.50
C SER A 274 -30.74 -42.88 22.55
N ALA A 275 -31.58 -43.91 22.38
CA ALA A 275 -33.02 -43.86 22.71
C ALA A 275 -33.32 -43.62 24.22
N GLY A 276 -32.34 -43.11 24.98
CA GLY A 276 -32.48 -42.53 26.31
C GLY A 276 -31.63 -41.26 26.55
N GLY A 277 -30.99 -40.66 25.52
CA GLY A 277 -30.16 -39.46 25.69
C GLY A 277 -29.88 -38.73 24.38
N CYS A 278 -30.42 -37.52 24.23
CA CYS A 278 -30.42 -36.78 22.97
C CYS A 278 -29.04 -36.17 22.66
N TRP A 279 -28.34 -36.70 21.63
CA TRP A 279 -27.16 -36.04 21.04
C TRP A 279 -27.61 -35.19 19.84
N ARG A 280 -27.57 -33.86 19.97
CA ARG A 280 -27.78 -32.90 18.87
C ARG A 280 -26.43 -32.41 18.35
N PRO A 281 -26.00 -32.79 17.13
CA PRO A 281 -24.87 -32.12 16.49
C PRO A 281 -25.29 -30.71 16.07
N ARG A 282 -24.43 -29.72 16.35
CA ARG A 282 -24.67 -28.30 16.00
C ARG A 282 -24.66 -28.02 14.49
N SER A 283 -24.14 -28.91 13.64
CA SER A 283 -24.00 -28.68 12.19
C SER A 283 -25.12 -29.25 11.31
N ALA A 284 -26.13 -29.94 11.86
CA ALA A 284 -27.21 -30.54 11.06
C ALA A 284 -28.40 -29.60 10.77
N CYS A 285 -28.20 -28.27 10.79
CA CYS A 285 -29.28 -27.30 10.55
C CYS A 285 -28.85 -26.19 9.57
N SER A 286 -28.38 -26.56 8.38
CA SER A 286 -28.29 -25.62 7.26
C SER A 286 -28.31 -26.26 5.87
N ILE A 287 -28.94 -27.44 5.69
CA ILE A 287 -29.25 -27.92 4.33
C ILE A 287 -30.66 -28.52 4.32
N SER A 288 -31.68 -27.65 4.24
CA SER A 288 -32.96 -28.03 3.64
C SER A 288 -33.69 -26.80 3.08
N ARG A 289 -34.17 -26.94 1.83
CA ARG A 289 -34.86 -25.99 0.91
C ARG A 289 -33.91 -25.11 0.08
N SER A 290 -33.91 -25.13 -1.24
CA SER A 290 -34.97 -25.48 -2.19
C SER A 290 -34.44 -25.93 -3.56
N THR A 291 -34.87 -27.10 -4.02
CA THR A 291 -34.93 -27.44 -5.44
C THR A 291 -36.40 -27.68 -5.81
N GLY A 292 -36.90 -26.92 -6.79
CA GLY A 292 -37.96 -27.36 -7.70
C GLY A 292 -39.34 -26.72 -7.53
N ALA A 293 -39.67 -25.76 -8.39
CA ALA A 293 -40.91 -25.78 -9.19
C ALA A 293 -40.87 -24.75 -10.33
N ASP A 294 -41.12 -25.23 -11.54
CA ASP A 294 -41.38 -24.52 -12.80
C ASP A 294 -42.35 -23.34 -12.69
N SER A 295 -42.15 -22.30 -13.51
CA SER A 295 -43.05 -21.94 -14.62
C SER A 295 -42.82 -20.52 -15.18
N ARG A 296 -42.69 -20.45 -16.52
CA ARG A 296 -43.17 -19.44 -17.49
C ARG A 296 -43.07 -17.92 -17.19
N TRP A 297 -42.63 -17.25 -18.27
CA TRP A 297 -42.53 -15.80 -18.59
C TRP A 297 -41.20 -15.14 -18.22
#